data_AF-A0A3S3RD81-F1
#
_entry.id   AF-A0A3S3RD81-F1
#
_cell.length_a   1.000
_cell.length_b   1.000
_cell.length_c   1.000
_cell.angle_alpha   90.00
_cell.angle_beta   90.00
_cell.angle_gamma   90.00
#
_symmetry.space_group_name_H-M   'P 1'
#
loop_
_entity.id
_entity.type
_entity.pdbx_description
1 polymer ?
#
loop_
_entity_poly.entity_id
_entity_poly.type
_entity_poly.pdbx_seq_one_letter_code
_entity_poly.pdbx_strand_id
1 'polypeptide(L)'
;MTSDNGHSRQQKIERLIRLSEGKKPAEIDKELAVEYDPTPDEVEAIKAFLAGRRLPQYKALNGIIKLVIDHPRQEIGMAVLMQAMGISDERLFYGFIAQLTNAVSSDGVADITALNTAIATVAGIEPRDNLEATLAVQMATVHVAAMRHSRLMLTADTVERLELQERTVNKLMRTFTSQMEALRKHRNGGSQKVVVEHVHVHEGGQAIVGNVTHGGAGRKEKGSQSHEQQDLSVSTSASVLSHIEAHRMPMPSASGEGKARVPLSRGEGRGAKG
;
A
#
# COMPACT_ATOMS: atom_id res chain seq x y z
N MET A 1 -34.50 0.53 18.54
CA MET A 1 -33.34 -0.17 19.13
C MET A 1 -33.29 0.18 20.62
N THR A 2 -34.10 -0.51 21.41
CA THR A 2 -34.14 -0.38 22.87
C THR A 2 -32.98 -1.19 23.44
N SER A 3 -31.98 -0.47 23.94
CA SER A 3 -30.75 -1.05 24.49
C SER A 3 -31.04 -1.94 25.71
N ASP A 4 -30.41 -3.11 25.68
CA ASP A 4 -30.41 -4.18 26.65
C ASP A 4 -29.74 -3.77 27.98
N ASN A 5 -30.38 -2.82 28.68
CA ASN A 5 -29.89 -2.30 29.96
C ASN A 5 -30.52 -3.04 31.17
N GLY A 6 -31.43 -3.99 30.90
CA GLY A 6 -32.12 -4.80 31.91
C GLY A 6 -31.22 -5.89 32.50
N HIS A 7 -30.48 -6.60 31.64
CA HIS A 7 -29.64 -7.72 32.04
C HIS A 7 -28.46 -7.28 32.93
N SER A 8 -27.88 -6.09 32.71
CA SER A 8 -26.75 -5.58 33.52
C SER A 8 -27.12 -5.23 34.97
N ARG A 9 -28.35 -4.75 35.22
CA ARG A 9 -28.79 -4.38 36.58
C ARG A 9 -29.15 -5.61 37.42
N GLN A 10 -29.78 -6.61 36.81
CA GLN A 10 -30.10 -7.88 37.47
C GLN A 10 -28.82 -8.66 37.83
N GLN A 11 -27.85 -8.73 36.92
CA GLN A 11 -26.54 -9.35 37.19
C GLN A 11 -25.81 -8.67 38.36
N LYS A 12 -25.87 -7.33 38.47
CA LYS A 12 -25.28 -6.59 39.60
C LYS A 12 -25.96 -6.90 40.93
N ILE A 13 -27.29 -7.02 40.95
CA ILE A 13 -28.05 -7.38 42.15
C ILE A 13 -27.72 -8.81 42.59
N GLU A 14 -27.67 -9.75 41.65
CA GLU A 14 -27.37 -11.16 41.92
C GLU A 14 -25.92 -11.36 42.41
N ARG A 15 -24.97 -10.59 41.86
CA ARG A 15 -23.59 -10.54 42.35
C ARG A 15 -23.51 -10.08 43.80
N LEU A 16 -24.27 -9.05 44.18
CA LEU A 16 -24.33 -8.52 45.56
C LEU A 16 -24.95 -9.51 46.55
N ILE A 17 -26.00 -10.23 46.14
CA ILE A 17 -26.63 -11.28 46.95
C ILE A 17 -25.64 -12.42 47.22
N ARG A 18 -24.97 -12.94 46.19
CA ARG A 18 -24.00 -14.04 46.33
C ARG A 18 -22.75 -13.64 47.12
N LEU A 19 -22.35 -12.38 47.05
CA LEU A 19 -21.27 -11.83 47.88
C LEU A 19 -21.68 -11.78 49.37
N SER A 20 -22.95 -11.48 49.64
CA SER A 20 -23.50 -11.48 51.01
C SER A 20 -23.62 -12.88 51.63
N GLU A 21 -23.67 -13.92 50.79
CA GLU A 21 -23.67 -15.35 51.20
C GLU A 21 -22.25 -15.90 51.47
N GLY A 22 -21.21 -15.07 51.37
CA GLY A 22 -19.82 -15.44 51.70
C GLY A 22 -19.03 -16.13 50.58
N LYS A 23 -19.57 -16.20 49.36
CA LYS A 23 -18.84 -16.71 48.18
C LYS A 23 -17.72 -15.75 47.76
N LYS A 24 -16.59 -16.28 47.29
CA LYS A 24 -15.46 -15.47 46.85
C LYS A 24 -15.77 -14.80 45.50
N PRO A 25 -15.31 -13.55 45.25
CA PRO A 25 -15.58 -12.84 44.00
C PRO A 25 -15.23 -13.62 42.72
N ALA A 26 -14.12 -14.38 42.74
CA ALA A 26 -13.66 -15.15 41.59
C ALA A 26 -14.55 -16.37 41.24
N GLU A 27 -15.26 -16.93 42.22
CA GLU A 27 -16.22 -18.01 42.01
C GLU A 27 -17.54 -17.44 41.50
N ILE A 28 -17.95 -16.31 42.05
CA ILE A 28 -19.14 -15.57 41.59
C ILE A 28 -18.96 -15.11 40.14
N ASP A 29 -17.82 -14.55 39.76
CA ASP A 29 -17.57 -14.06 38.40
C ASP A 29 -17.48 -15.20 37.36
N LYS A 30 -17.10 -16.43 37.78
CA LYS A 30 -17.21 -17.64 36.96
C LYS A 30 -18.64 -18.15 36.82
N GLU A 31 -19.42 -18.11 37.91
CA GLU A 31 -20.83 -18.53 37.92
C GLU A 31 -21.78 -17.51 37.28
N LEU A 32 -21.42 -16.21 37.25
CA LEU A 32 -22.13 -15.12 36.58
C LEU A 32 -21.63 -14.86 35.16
N ALA A 33 -20.63 -15.60 34.69
CA ALA A 33 -20.32 -15.64 33.27
C ALA A 33 -21.57 -16.22 32.60
N VAL A 34 -22.43 -15.34 32.09
CA VAL A 34 -23.56 -15.72 31.26
C VAL A 34 -22.99 -16.66 30.22
N GLU A 35 -23.52 -17.88 30.18
CA GLU A 35 -23.16 -18.87 29.18
C GLU A 35 -23.46 -18.22 27.83
N TYR A 36 -22.40 -17.72 27.20
CA TYR A 36 -22.48 -16.97 25.96
C TYR A 36 -22.53 -17.99 24.84
N ASP A 37 -23.72 -18.22 24.30
CA ASP A 37 -23.88 -19.04 23.11
C ASP A 37 -23.49 -18.17 21.89
N PRO A 38 -22.33 -18.41 21.27
CA PRO A 38 -21.87 -17.59 20.17
C PRO A 38 -22.85 -17.67 19.00
N THR A 39 -23.17 -16.52 18.43
CA THR A 39 -24.02 -16.44 17.25
C THR A 39 -23.39 -17.22 16.08
N PRO A 40 -24.17 -17.69 15.09
CA PRO A 40 -23.62 -18.38 13.93
C PRO A 40 -22.49 -17.62 13.23
N ASP A 41 -22.63 -16.28 13.13
CA ASP A 41 -21.63 -15.39 12.55
C ASP A 41 -20.33 -15.36 13.38
N GLU A 42 -20.44 -15.39 14.71
CA GLU A 42 -19.27 -15.46 15.60
C GLU A 42 -18.60 -16.83 15.55
N VAL A 43 -19.37 -17.90 15.43
CA VAL A 43 -18.82 -19.25 15.23
C VAL A 43 -18.05 -19.31 13.90
N GLU A 44 -18.56 -18.69 12.85
CA GLU A 44 -17.85 -18.57 11.57
C GLU A 44 -16.57 -17.73 11.71
N ALA A 45 -16.63 -16.58 12.39
CA ALA A 45 -15.46 -15.75 12.66
C ALA A 45 -14.39 -16.50 13.49
N ILE A 46 -14.80 -17.29 14.48
CA ILE A 46 -13.90 -18.14 15.29
C ILE A 46 -13.24 -19.21 14.42
N LYS A 47 -14.02 -19.89 13.56
CA LYS A 47 -13.48 -20.89 12.62
C LYS A 47 -12.45 -20.25 11.69
N ALA A 48 -12.73 -19.07 11.13
CA ALA A 48 -11.80 -18.33 10.28
C ALA A 48 -10.53 -17.92 11.04
N PHE A 49 -10.67 -17.44 12.28
CA PHE A 49 -9.54 -17.08 13.14
C PHE A 49 -8.63 -18.28 13.44
N LEU A 50 -9.21 -19.44 13.75
CA LEU A 50 -8.48 -20.67 14.04
C LEU A 50 -7.83 -21.29 12.79
N ALA A 51 -8.45 -21.12 11.62
CA ALA A 51 -7.89 -21.56 10.34
C ALA A 51 -6.72 -20.68 9.85
N GLY A 52 -6.59 -19.46 10.37
CA GLY A 52 -5.53 -18.53 10.00
C GLY A 52 -4.12 -19.08 10.29
N ARG A 53 -3.20 -18.88 9.35
CA ARG A 53 -1.79 -19.28 9.50
C ARG A 53 -1.15 -18.51 10.66
N ARG A 54 -0.80 -19.23 11.73
CA ARG A 54 -0.02 -18.66 12.84
C ARG A 54 1.45 -18.57 12.45
N LEU A 55 1.97 -17.35 12.38
CA LEU A 55 3.38 -17.10 12.11
C LEU A 55 4.19 -17.23 13.41
N PRO A 56 5.40 -17.84 13.35
CA PRO A 56 6.35 -17.77 14.44
C PRO A 56 6.64 -16.32 14.81
N GLN A 57 6.72 -16.03 16.11
CA GLN A 57 6.91 -14.66 16.61
C GLN A 57 8.32 -14.48 17.14
N TYR A 58 8.89 -13.29 16.97
CA TYR A 58 10.11 -12.94 17.68
C TYR A 58 9.83 -12.69 19.17
N LYS A 59 10.75 -13.11 20.03
CA LYS A 59 10.77 -12.85 21.47
C LYS A 59 12.11 -12.24 21.89
N ALA A 60 12.10 -11.43 22.95
CA ALA A 60 13.31 -10.96 23.62
C ALA A 60 13.91 -12.09 24.45
N LEU A 61 15.22 -12.30 24.33
CA LEU A 61 15.97 -13.12 25.26
C LEU A 61 16.86 -12.23 26.16
N ASN A 62 16.65 -12.26 27.47
CA ASN A 62 17.55 -11.68 28.49
C ASN A 62 17.89 -10.18 28.33
N GLY A 63 16.96 -9.33 27.90
CA GLY A 63 17.11 -7.87 27.93
C GLY A 63 18.17 -7.27 26.99
N ILE A 64 18.94 -8.11 26.30
CA ILE A 64 19.88 -7.75 25.24
C ILE A 64 19.32 -8.34 23.96
N ILE A 65 19.30 -7.55 22.91
CA ILE A 65 18.66 -7.75 21.59
C ILE A 65 19.14 -9.04 20.90
N LYS A 66 18.81 -10.21 21.44
CA LYS A 66 18.79 -11.48 20.74
C LYS A 66 17.35 -11.76 20.43
N LEU A 67 16.95 -11.34 19.24
CA LEU A 67 15.67 -11.67 18.64
C LEU A 67 15.73 -13.15 18.27
N VAL A 68 14.95 -13.96 18.99
CA VAL A 68 14.83 -15.40 18.74
C VAL A 68 13.42 -15.68 18.25
N ILE A 69 13.29 -16.53 17.25
CA ILE A 69 11.98 -16.96 16.75
C ILE A 69 11.40 -17.94 17.76
N ASP A 70 10.14 -17.76 18.14
CA ASP A 70 9.39 -18.64 19.02
C ASP A 70 9.04 -19.94 18.28
N HIS A 71 10.05 -20.80 18.13
CA HIS A 71 9.93 -22.10 17.50
C HIS A 71 10.97 -23.05 18.11
N PRO A 72 10.62 -24.33 18.37
CA PRO A 72 11.56 -25.31 18.93
C PRO A 72 12.85 -25.48 18.11
N ARG A 73 12.76 -25.21 16.80
CA ARG A 73 13.89 -25.25 15.86
C ARG A 73 13.95 -23.94 15.07
N GLN A 74 15.00 -23.16 15.26
CA GLN A 74 15.10 -21.82 14.67
C GLN A 74 15.03 -21.84 13.14
N GLU A 75 15.63 -22.85 12.52
CA GLU A 75 15.71 -22.99 11.06
C GLU A 75 14.32 -23.19 10.44
N ILE A 76 13.46 -23.97 11.12
CA ILE A 76 12.09 -24.19 10.68
C ILE A 76 11.25 -22.93 10.87
N GLY A 77 11.41 -22.24 12.02
CA GLY A 77 10.73 -20.97 12.27
C GLY A 77 11.08 -19.92 11.20
N MET A 78 12.36 -19.84 10.84
CA MET A 78 12.86 -18.99 9.75
C MET A 78 12.24 -19.39 8.41
N ALA A 79 12.26 -20.66 8.04
CA ALA A 79 11.68 -21.14 6.78
C ALA A 79 10.18 -20.81 6.66
N VAL A 80 9.41 -20.94 7.75
CA VAL A 80 7.98 -20.59 7.79
C VAL A 80 7.77 -19.10 7.57
N LEU A 81 8.61 -18.24 8.15
CA LEU A 81 8.56 -16.79 7.95
C LEU A 81 8.99 -16.38 6.54
N MET A 82 10.09 -16.93 6.04
CA MET A 82 10.58 -16.69 4.68
C MET A 82 9.50 -17.03 3.64
N GLN A 83 8.87 -18.21 3.78
CA GLN A 83 7.77 -18.61 2.91
C GLN A 83 6.57 -17.66 3.01
N ALA A 84 6.20 -17.22 4.22
CA ALA A 84 5.08 -16.30 4.41
C ALA A 84 5.35 -14.91 3.84
N MET A 85 6.61 -14.47 3.84
CA MET A 85 7.02 -13.17 3.30
C MET A 85 7.38 -13.23 1.81
N GLY A 86 7.26 -14.38 1.14
CA GLY A 86 7.64 -14.54 -0.27
C GLY A 86 9.15 -14.45 -0.54
N ILE A 87 9.98 -14.71 0.48
CA ILE A 87 11.43 -14.57 0.42
C ILE A 87 12.08 -15.93 0.17
N SER A 88 12.91 -16.02 -0.85
CA SER A 88 13.68 -17.23 -1.18
C SER A 88 15.16 -17.16 -0.75
N ASP A 89 15.68 -15.95 -0.52
CA ASP A 89 17.08 -15.72 -0.15
C ASP A 89 17.22 -15.39 1.35
N GLU A 90 18.04 -16.15 2.05
CA GLU A 90 18.29 -15.99 3.49
C GLU A 90 18.93 -14.62 3.84
N ARG A 91 19.78 -14.06 2.97
CA ARG A 91 20.41 -12.75 3.20
C ARG A 91 19.37 -11.63 3.10
N LEU A 92 18.44 -11.74 2.15
CA LEU A 92 17.32 -10.80 2.06
C LEU A 92 16.43 -10.91 3.30
N PHE A 93 16.18 -12.12 3.78
CA PHE A 93 15.42 -12.32 5.02
C PHE A 93 16.07 -11.57 6.20
N TYR A 94 17.35 -11.81 6.51
CA TYR A 94 18.02 -11.10 7.60
C TYR A 94 18.06 -9.59 7.38
N GLY A 95 18.29 -9.14 6.14
CA GLY A 95 18.27 -7.72 5.79
C GLY A 95 16.93 -7.06 6.06
N PHE A 96 15.83 -7.71 5.67
CA PHE A 96 14.48 -7.19 5.89
C PHE A 96 14.08 -7.21 7.36
N ILE A 97 14.41 -8.27 8.11
CA ILE A 97 14.17 -8.30 9.56
C ILE A 97 14.94 -7.18 10.26
N ALA A 98 16.19 -6.93 9.87
CA ALA A 98 16.97 -5.81 10.41
C ALA A 98 16.34 -4.44 10.07
N GLN A 99 15.89 -4.24 8.83
CA GLN A 99 15.22 -3.01 8.42
C GLN A 99 13.91 -2.77 9.18
N LEU A 100 13.07 -3.80 9.32
CA LEU A 100 11.83 -3.72 10.09
C LEU A 100 12.11 -3.47 11.57
N THR A 101 13.12 -4.13 12.14
CA THR A 101 13.56 -3.91 13.53
C THR A 101 13.97 -2.45 13.74
N ASN A 102 14.76 -1.89 12.82
CA ASN A 102 15.15 -0.48 12.88
C ASN A 102 13.95 0.46 12.77
N ALA A 103 13.00 0.16 11.87
CA ALA A 103 11.79 0.96 11.68
C ALA A 103 10.89 1.01 12.93
N VAL A 104 10.89 -0.05 13.73
CA VAL A 104 10.07 -0.13 14.97
C VAL A 104 10.86 0.15 16.24
N SER A 105 12.15 0.46 16.13
CA SER A 105 12.97 0.82 17.30
C SER A 105 12.74 2.27 17.72
N SER A 106 12.92 2.54 19.01
CA SER A 106 13.06 3.88 19.61
C SER A 106 14.20 3.84 20.60
N ASP A 107 15.08 4.85 20.58
CA ASP A 107 16.20 4.99 21.52
C ASP A 107 17.09 3.73 21.63
N GLY A 108 17.28 3.04 20.50
CA GLY A 108 18.09 1.81 20.43
C GLY A 108 17.40 0.54 20.95
N VAL A 109 16.14 0.63 21.38
CA VAL A 109 15.34 -0.51 21.84
C VAL A 109 14.28 -0.85 20.81
N ALA A 110 14.28 -2.10 20.35
CA ALA A 110 13.28 -2.61 19.42
C ALA A 110 11.96 -2.94 20.14
N ASP A 111 10.84 -2.40 19.65
CA ASP A 111 9.51 -2.86 20.06
C ASP A 111 9.18 -4.17 19.34
N ILE A 112 9.22 -5.27 20.10
CA ILE A 112 9.00 -6.63 19.57
C ILE A 112 7.56 -6.82 19.11
N THR A 113 6.59 -6.19 19.78
CA THR A 113 5.18 -6.27 19.38
C THR A 113 5.00 -5.57 18.05
N ALA A 114 5.58 -4.38 17.89
CA ALA A 114 5.57 -3.66 16.63
C ALA A 114 6.33 -4.42 15.53
N LEU A 115 7.46 -5.07 15.83
CA LEU A 115 8.20 -5.91 14.88
C LEU A 115 7.33 -7.07 14.37
N ASN A 116 6.73 -7.84 15.29
CA ASN A 116 5.84 -8.95 14.94
C ASN A 116 4.63 -8.47 14.12
N THR A 117 4.11 -7.28 14.43
CA THR A 117 3.01 -6.65 13.68
C THR A 117 3.47 -6.27 12.27
N ALA A 118 4.66 -5.71 12.11
CA ALA A 118 5.21 -5.36 10.80
C ALA A 118 5.46 -6.63 9.95
N ILE A 119 6.00 -7.70 10.54
CA ILE A 119 6.19 -8.99 9.87
C ILE A 119 4.83 -9.58 9.44
N ALA A 120 3.84 -9.58 10.33
CA ALA A 120 2.49 -10.03 10.01
C ALA A 120 1.86 -9.19 8.88
N THR A 121 2.12 -7.88 8.86
CA THR A 121 1.69 -6.99 7.77
C THR A 121 2.32 -7.38 6.45
N VAL A 122 3.65 -7.62 6.41
CA VAL A 122 4.35 -8.08 5.21
C VAL A 122 3.79 -9.42 4.73
N ALA A 123 3.63 -10.38 5.64
CA ALA A 123 3.07 -11.69 5.30
C ALA A 123 1.62 -11.61 4.80
N GLY A 124 0.80 -10.71 5.37
CA GLY A 124 -0.60 -10.50 4.95
C GLY A 124 -0.75 -9.85 3.57
N ILE A 125 0.30 -9.22 3.03
CA ILE A 125 0.34 -8.76 1.63
C ILE A 125 0.47 -9.97 0.67
N GLU A 126 0.89 -11.12 1.19
CA GLU A 126 1.19 -12.36 0.46
C GLU A 126 2.15 -12.14 -0.72
N PRO A 127 3.39 -11.67 -0.46
CA PRO A 127 4.35 -11.43 -1.54
C PRO A 127 4.67 -12.72 -2.30
N ARG A 128 4.71 -12.64 -3.62
CA ARG A 128 4.93 -13.80 -4.51
C ARG A 128 6.40 -14.05 -4.83
N ASP A 129 7.23 -13.03 -4.70
CA ASP A 129 8.65 -13.06 -4.99
C ASP A 129 9.43 -12.02 -4.16
N ASN A 130 10.75 -11.99 -4.33
CA ASN A 130 11.65 -11.09 -3.60
C ASN A 130 11.39 -9.59 -3.89
N LEU A 131 10.86 -9.24 -5.07
CA LEU A 131 10.55 -7.84 -5.41
C LEU A 131 9.26 -7.40 -4.71
N GLU A 132 8.21 -8.22 -4.76
CA GLU A 132 7.01 -8.00 -3.97
C GLU A 132 7.34 -7.95 -2.47
N ALA A 133 8.24 -8.81 -1.99
CA ALA A 133 8.68 -8.81 -0.59
C ALA A 133 9.38 -7.49 -0.21
N THR A 134 10.25 -6.98 -1.08
CA THR A 134 10.90 -5.67 -0.89
C THR A 134 9.86 -4.55 -0.79
N LEU A 135 8.90 -4.53 -1.71
CA LEU A 135 7.82 -3.53 -1.71
C LEU A 135 6.95 -3.66 -0.46
N ALA A 136 6.62 -4.88 -0.04
CA ALA A 136 5.83 -5.15 1.15
C ALA A 136 6.53 -4.68 2.44
N VAL A 137 7.84 -4.93 2.57
CA VAL A 137 8.66 -4.41 3.69
C VAL A 137 8.66 -2.87 3.70
N GLN A 138 8.77 -2.24 2.53
CA GLN A 138 8.66 -0.79 2.41
C GLN A 138 7.27 -0.29 2.83
N MET A 139 6.19 -0.95 2.40
CA MET A 139 4.82 -0.61 2.76
C MET A 139 4.57 -0.73 4.27
N ALA A 140 5.06 -1.79 4.90
CA ALA A 140 4.98 -1.96 6.36
C ALA A 140 5.74 -0.85 7.09
N THR A 141 6.93 -0.47 6.60
CA THR A 141 7.73 0.63 7.15
C THR A 141 7.02 1.98 7.01
N VAL A 142 6.42 2.26 5.84
CA VAL A 142 5.62 3.46 5.59
C VAL A 142 4.43 3.53 6.55
N HIS A 143 3.73 2.40 6.75
CA HIS A 143 2.61 2.31 7.68
C HIS A 143 3.06 2.61 9.13
N VAL A 144 4.14 1.98 9.61
CA VAL A 144 4.70 2.21 10.95
C VAL A 144 5.07 3.69 11.13
N ALA A 145 5.77 4.28 10.16
CA ALA A 145 6.12 5.69 10.20
C ALA A 145 4.86 6.58 10.25
N ALA A 146 3.86 6.27 9.43
CA ALA A 146 2.62 7.04 9.39
C ALA A 146 1.89 7.00 10.73
N MET A 147 1.76 5.82 11.36
CA MET A 147 1.13 5.69 12.69
C MET A 147 1.90 6.45 13.77
N ARG A 148 3.24 6.42 13.74
CA ARG A 148 4.09 7.20 14.66
C ARG A 148 3.87 8.71 14.48
N HIS A 149 3.89 9.20 13.25
CA HIS A 149 3.67 10.61 12.96
C HIS A 149 2.22 11.05 13.27
N SER A 150 1.22 10.20 13.05
CA SER A 150 -0.16 10.44 13.48
C SER A 150 -0.27 10.58 15.00
N ARG A 151 0.45 9.75 15.77
CA ARG A 151 0.49 9.88 17.23
C ARG A 151 1.12 11.21 17.65
N LEU A 152 2.23 11.61 17.03
CA LEU A 152 2.89 12.89 17.31
C LEU A 152 1.99 14.09 16.96
N MET A 153 1.19 13.98 15.90
CA MET A 153 0.20 14.97 15.50
C MET A 153 -0.84 15.20 16.61
N LEU A 154 -1.30 14.15 17.29
CA LEU A 154 -2.27 14.24 18.40
C LEU A 154 -1.69 14.89 19.67
N THR A 155 -0.37 14.85 19.84
CA THR A 155 0.32 15.41 21.02
C THR A 155 1.06 16.71 20.70
N ALA A 156 0.83 17.32 19.53
CA ALA A 156 1.49 18.54 19.12
C ALA A 156 1.03 19.72 19.97
N ASP A 157 2.00 20.47 20.49
CA ASP A 157 1.85 21.63 21.37
C ASP A 157 1.88 22.98 20.62
N THR A 158 2.33 22.98 19.37
CA THR A 158 2.37 24.17 18.50
C THR A 158 1.74 23.89 17.14
N VAL A 159 1.22 24.94 16.50
CA VAL A 159 0.62 24.86 15.16
C VAL A 159 1.64 24.41 14.12
N GLU A 160 2.89 24.88 14.22
CA GLU A 160 3.97 24.51 13.28
C GLU A 160 4.30 23.03 13.37
N ARG A 161 4.35 22.46 14.59
CA ARG A 161 4.55 21.03 14.80
C ARG A 161 3.39 20.23 14.24
N LEU A 162 2.15 20.66 14.51
CA LEU A 162 0.95 20.02 13.98
C LEU A 162 0.96 19.97 12.45
N GLU A 163 1.22 21.10 11.80
CA GLU A 163 1.29 21.19 10.33
C GLU A 163 2.43 20.35 9.74
N LEU A 164 3.59 20.29 10.40
CA LEU A 164 4.71 19.44 9.95
C LEU A 164 4.32 17.96 10.00
N GLN A 165 3.70 17.51 11.09
CA GLN A 165 3.25 16.12 11.22
C GLN A 165 2.15 15.80 10.22
N GLU A 166 1.16 16.69 10.05
CA GLU A 166 0.08 16.55 9.08
C GLU A 166 0.62 16.35 7.65
N ARG A 167 1.55 17.20 7.21
CA ARG A 167 2.17 17.10 5.88
C ARG A 167 2.94 15.80 5.72
N THR A 168 3.60 15.33 6.78
CA THR A 168 4.37 14.07 6.78
C THR A 168 3.43 12.87 6.67
N VAL A 169 2.38 12.81 7.48
CA VAL A 169 1.36 11.76 7.45
C VAL A 169 0.70 11.71 6.07
N ASN A 170 0.27 12.85 5.53
CA ASN A 170 -0.34 12.92 4.19
C ASN A 170 0.57 12.36 3.09
N LYS A 171 1.87 12.70 3.12
CA LYS A 171 2.84 12.16 2.16
C LYS A 171 2.97 10.65 2.29
N LEU A 172 3.13 10.13 3.51
CA LEU A 172 3.25 8.69 3.77
C LEU A 172 1.99 7.93 3.33
N MET A 173 0.80 8.44 3.64
CA MET A 173 -0.46 7.82 3.21
C MET A 173 -0.62 7.81 1.69
N ARG A 174 -0.25 8.89 1.00
CA ARG A 174 -0.24 8.91 -0.48
C ARG A 174 0.76 7.92 -1.05
N THR A 175 1.97 7.82 -0.47
CA THR A 175 2.96 6.82 -0.85
C THR A 175 2.42 5.40 -0.68
N PHE A 176 1.77 5.10 0.44
CA PHE A 176 1.17 3.78 0.69
C PHE A 176 0.14 3.42 -0.40
N THR A 177 -0.75 4.35 -0.75
CA THR A 177 -1.73 4.15 -1.83
C THR A 177 -1.04 3.91 -3.18
N SER A 178 -0.01 4.70 -3.53
CA SER A 178 0.75 4.50 -4.76
C SER A 178 1.49 3.15 -4.79
N GLN A 179 2.01 2.68 -3.66
CA GLN A 179 2.63 1.36 -3.55
C GLN A 179 1.61 0.24 -3.74
N MET A 180 0.40 0.39 -3.19
CA MET A 180 -0.70 -0.56 -3.40
C MET A 180 -1.10 -0.63 -4.88
N GLU A 181 -1.19 0.50 -5.56
CA GLU A 181 -1.43 0.55 -7.01
C GLU A 181 -0.30 -0.10 -7.80
N ALA A 182 0.95 0.17 -7.44
CA ALA A 182 2.12 -0.42 -8.09
C ALA A 182 2.12 -1.95 -7.93
N LEU A 183 1.84 -2.46 -6.73
CA LEU A 183 1.69 -3.90 -6.47
C LEU A 183 0.56 -4.51 -7.30
N ARG A 184 -0.61 -3.87 -7.34
CA ARG A 184 -1.74 -4.33 -8.14
C ARG A 184 -1.40 -4.37 -9.64
N LYS A 185 -0.71 -3.36 -10.17
CA LYS A 185 -0.26 -3.31 -11.58
C LYS A 185 0.79 -4.37 -11.88
N HIS A 186 1.72 -4.61 -10.95
CA HIS A 186 2.73 -5.66 -11.05
C HIS A 186 2.07 -7.04 -11.13
N ARG A 187 1.12 -7.34 -10.22
CA ARG A 187 0.40 -8.63 -10.16
C ARG A 187 -0.49 -8.90 -11.37
N ASN A 188 -1.15 -7.87 -11.88
CA ASN A 188 -2.11 -7.99 -12.97
C ASN A 188 -1.46 -7.75 -14.34
N GLY A 189 -0.13 -7.53 -14.37
CA GLY A 189 0.69 -7.38 -15.57
C GLY A 189 0.07 -6.45 -16.60
N GLY A 190 0.19 -5.13 -16.38
CA GLY A 190 -0.33 -3.97 -17.14
C GLY A 190 -0.81 -4.11 -18.60
N SER A 191 -1.64 -5.12 -18.91
CA SER A 191 -2.05 -5.45 -20.26
C SER A 191 -3.30 -4.65 -20.59
N GLN A 192 -3.12 -3.52 -21.29
CA GLN A 192 -4.18 -3.05 -22.15
C GLN A 192 -4.31 -4.07 -23.28
N LYS A 193 -5.29 -4.99 -23.18
CA LYS A 193 -5.60 -5.91 -24.28
C LYS A 193 -6.14 -5.09 -25.45
N VAL A 194 -5.28 -4.75 -26.41
CA VAL A 194 -5.68 -4.22 -27.71
C VAL A 194 -6.10 -5.40 -28.57
N VAL A 195 -7.41 -5.63 -28.70
CA VAL A 195 -7.95 -6.60 -29.65
C VAL A 195 -7.96 -5.94 -31.02
N VAL A 196 -7.09 -6.41 -31.92
CA VAL A 196 -7.08 -5.93 -33.31
C VAL A 196 -8.15 -6.70 -34.08
N GLU A 197 -9.31 -6.06 -34.25
CA GLU A 197 -10.35 -6.53 -35.16
C GLU A 197 -10.19 -5.80 -36.50
N HIS A 198 -9.98 -6.57 -37.58
CA HIS A 198 -9.87 -6.00 -38.92
C HIS A 198 -11.27 -5.68 -39.45
N VAL A 199 -11.72 -4.44 -39.28
CA VAL A 199 -12.98 -3.97 -39.87
C VAL A 199 -12.76 -3.67 -41.36
N HIS A 200 -13.43 -4.41 -42.23
CA HIS A 200 -13.47 -4.11 -43.66
C HIS A 200 -14.52 -3.02 -43.92
N VAL A 201 -14.07 -1.87 -44.41
CA VAL A 201 -14.95 -0.80 -44.87
C VAL A 201 -15.17 -1.00 -46.36
N HIS A 202 -16.39 -1.38 -46.74
CA HIS A 202 -16.80 -1.50 -48.13
C HIS A 202 -16.97 -0.13 -48.79
N GLU A 203 -16.99 -0.09 -50.13
CA GLU A 203 -17.19 1.13 -50.91
C GLU A 203 -18.50 1.83 -50.48
N GLY A 204 -18.39 3.05 -49.95
CA GLY A 204 -19.52 3.81 -49.38
C GLY A 204 -19.66 3.77 -47.85
N GLY A 205 -18.90 2.93 -47.13
CA GLY A 205 -18.86 2.93 -45.66
C GLY A 205 -17.92 4.01 -45.11
N GLN A 206 -18.32 4.68 -44.03
CA GLN A 206 -17.44 5.59 -43.27
C GLN A 206 -17.27 5.06 -41.85
N ALA A 207 -16.04 4.76 -41.47
CA ALA A 207 -15.69 4.40 -40.10
C ALA A 207 -15.17 5.63 -39.35
N ILE A 208 -15.76 5.92 -38.19
CA ILE A 208 -15.29 6.96 -37.28
C ILE A 208 -14.41 6.31 -36.22
N VAL A 209 -13.16 6.75 -36.11
CA VAL A 209 -12.23 6.28 -35.07
C VAL A 209 -12.00 7.40 -34.07
N GLY A 210 -12.52 7.23 -32.84
CA GLY A 210 -12.41 8.24 -31.78
C GLY A 210 -13.45 8.02 -30.67
N ASN A 211 -13.35 8.80 -29.59
CA ASN A 211 -14.29 8.74 -28.48
C ASN A 211 -15.64 9.38 -28.90
N VAL A 212 -16.59 8.56 -29.37
CA VAL A 212 -17.90 9.05 -29.85
C VAL A 212 -18.80 9.34 -28.65
N THR A 213 -18.94 10.61 -28.28
CA THR A 213 -20.05 11.07 -27.43
C THR A 213 -21.25 11.36 -28.33
N HIS A 214 -22.29 10.50 -28.28
CA HIS A 214 -23.57 10.82 -28.92
C HIS A 214 -24.24 11.97 -28.15
N GLY A 215 -24.06 13.20 -28.64
CA GLY A 215 -24.91 14.33 -28.26
C GLY A 215 -26.33 14.07 -28.77
N GLY A 216 -27.28 13.81 -27.86
CA GLY A 216 -28.68 13.65 -28.22
C GLY A 216 -29.20 14.88 -28.97
N ALA A 217 -29.56 14.68 -30.24
CA ALA A 217 -30.12 15.72 -31.08
C ALA A 217 -31.57 16.01 -30.68
N GLY A 218 -31.82 17.28 -30.35
CA GLY A 218 -33.11 17.82 -29.95
C GLY A 218 -34.19 17.75 -31.05
N ARG A 219 -35.42 17.54 -30.60
CA ARG A 219 -36.64 17.77 -31.36
C ARG A 219 -36.90 19.29 -31.38
N LYS A 220 -36.98 19.87 -32.58
CA LYS A 220 -37.43 21.25 -32.80
C LYS A 220 -38.92 21.36 -32.43
N GLU A 221 -39.24 22.18 -31.44
CA GLU A 221 -40.49 22.93 -31.40
C GLU A 221 -40.17 24.41 -31.24
N LYS A 222 -40.80 25.23 -32.10
CA LYS A 222 -40.72 26.69 -32.10
C LYS A 222 -41.56 27.22 -30.93
N GLY A 223 -40.98 28.07 -30.09
CA GLY A 223 -41.72 28.87 -29.12
C GLY A 223 -40.85 29.94 -28.46
N SER A 224 -41.10 31.20 -28.84
CA SER A 224 -40.79 32.48 -28.16
C SER A 224 -39.37 32.81 -27.70
N GLN A 225 -38.90 33.97 -28.15
CA GLN A 225 -37.69 34.68 -27.75
C GLN A 225 -37.77 35.29 -26.33
N SER A 226 -36.64 35.36 -25.64
CA SER A 226 -36.17 36.56 -24.91
C SER A 226 -34.65 36.48 -24.65
N HIS A 227 -33.99 37.63 -24.66
CA HIS A 227 -32.54 37.87 -24.60
C HIS A 227 -31.90 37.53 -23.24
N GLU A 228 -30.63 37.11 -23.22
CA GLU A 228 -29.46 37.82 -22.65
C GLU A 228 -28.21 36.91 -22.56
N GLN A 229 -27.04 37.54 -22.42
CA GLN A 229 -25.71 37.13 -22.89
C GLN A 229 -24.75 36.79 -21.73
N GLN A 230 -23.62 36.13 -22.06
CA GLN A 230 -22.33 36.04 -21.32
C GLN A 230 -22.23 34.98 -20.20
N ASP A 231 -21.10 34.33 -19.90
CA ASP A 231 -19.78 34.12 -20.50
C ASP A 231 -19.10 33.10 -19.56
N LEU A 232 -18.62 31.95 -20.02
CA LEU A 232 -17.79 31.04 -19.21
C LEU A 232 -16.71 30.40 -20.08
N SER A 233 -15.65 31.18 -20.28
CA SER A 233 -14.35 30.70 -20.70
C SER A 233 -13.75 29.79 -19.63
N VAL A 234 -13.43 28.54 -19.99
CA VAL A 234 -12.42 27.76 -19.28
C VAL A 234 -11.40 27.27 -20.31
N SER A 235 -10.19 27.81 -20.15
CA SER A 235 -8.99 27.55 -20.93
C SER A 235 -8.58 26.08 -20.84
N THR A 236 -8.48 25.43 -21.99
CA THR A 236 -7.81 24.14 -22.17
C THR A 236 -6.33 24.43 -22.44
N SER A 237 -5.47 24.29 -21.44
CA SER A 237 -4.03 24.17 -21.69
C SER A 237 -3.32 23.37 -20.60
N ALA A 238 -2.54 22.39 -21.07
CA ALA A 238 -1.50 21.62 -20.38
C ALA A 238 -1.99 20.64 -19.28
N SER A 239 -1.81 19.32 -19.38
CA SER A 239 -0.50 18.68 -19.55
C SER A 239 -0.65 17.18 -19.84
N VAL A 240 -0.41 16.71 -21.08
CA VAL A 240 0.03 15.32 -21.34
C VAL A 240 0.93 15.33 -22.58
N LEU A 241 2.24 15.21 -22.40
CA LEU A 241 3.16 14.81 -23.46
C LEU A 241 4.11 13.74 -22.91
N SER A 242 3.87 12.49 -23.31
CA SER A 242 4.86 11.41 -23.28
C SER A 242 5.48 11.31 -24.66
N HIS A 243 6.77 11.64 -24.79
CA HIS A 243 7.54 11.42 -26.01
C HIS A 243 7.87 9.93 -26.15
N ILE A 244 7.43 9.30 -27.24
CA ILE A 244 7.90 7.99 -27.72
C ILE A 244 8.76 8.28 -28.95
N GLU A 245 10.06 8.01 -28.85
CA GLU A 245 11.03 8.21 -29.92
C GLU A 245 11.10 6.94 -30.78
N ALA A 246 10.60 7.02 -32.01
CA ALA A 246 10.62 5.91 -32.97
C ALA A 246 11.98 5.86 -33.68
N HIS A 247 12.76 4.82 -33.38
CA HIS A 247 13.96 4.46 -34.14
C HIS A 247 13.59 4.16 -35.60
N ARG A 248 13.90 5.06 -36.54
CA ARG A 248 13.85 4.79 -37.98
C ARG A 248 15.26 4.44 -38.47
N MET A 249 15.45 3.23 -38.97
CA MET A 249 16.67 2.88 -39.72
C MET A 249 16.57 3.46 -41.15
N PRO A 250 17.62 4.13 -41.66
CA PRO A 250 17.60 4.67 -43.02
C PRO A 250 17.92 3.60 -44.06
N MET A 251 17.14 3.56 -45.15
CA MET A 251 17.40 2.75 -46.34
C MET A 251 18.51 3.39 -47.20
N PRO A 252 19.34 2.60 -47.89
CA PRO A 252 20.45 3.13 -48.68
C PRO A 252 19.97 3.63 -50.04
N SER A 253 20.40 4.83 -50.43
CA SER A 253 20.29 5.32 -51.82
C SER A 253 21.67 5.68 -52.39
N ALA A 254 21.71 5.73 -53.72
CA ALA A 254 22.85 5.41 -54.57
C ALA A 254 24.09 6.32 -54.48
N SER A 255 25.22 5.66 -54.72
CA SER A 255 26.60 6.10 -54.91
C SER A 255 26.82 7.31 -55.83
N GLY A 256 27.70 8.21 -55.41
CA GLY A 256 28.36 9.21 -56.26
C GLY A 256 29.58 9.82 -55.56
N GLU A 257 30.77 9.49 -56.06
CA GLU A 257 32.08 9.97 -55.62
C GLU A 257 32.21 11.50 -55.65
N GLY A 258 32.90 12.09 -54.67
CA GLY A 258 33.10 13.54 -54.62
C GLY A 258 34.10 14.05 -53.57
N LYS A 259 35.37 13.63 -53.70
CA LYS A 259 36.64 14.28 -53.31
C LYS A 259 36.85 14.81 -51.86
N ALA A 260 38.00 14.38 -51.34
CA ALA A 260 38.61 14.71 -50.04
C ALA A 260 38.84 16.21 -49.76
N ARG A 261 38.79 16.58 -48.47
CA ARG A 261 39.34 17.84 -47.94
C ARG A 261 40.42 17.54 -46.88
N VAL A 262 41.46 18.37 -46.95
CA VAL A 262 42.81 18.31 -46.38
C VAL A 262 42.83 18.65 -44.87
N PRO A 263 43.76 18.09 -44.05
CA PRO A 263 43.82 18.35 -42.61
C PRO A 263 44.53 19.68 -42.26
N LEU A 264 44.06 20.36 -41.22
CA LEU A 264 44.74 21.51 -40.60
C LEU A 264 45.17 21.19 -39.16
N SER A 265 46.44 21.45 -38.88
CA SER A 265 47.20 21.15 -37.67
C SER A 265 46.83 22.08 -36.49
N ARG A 266 46.66 21.53 -35.28
CA ARG A 266 46.58 22.30 -34.03
C ARG A 266 47.96 22.34 -33.36
N GLY A 267 48.47 23.53 -33.10
CA GLY A 267 49.71 23.77 -32.35
C GLY A 267 49.51 23.75 -30.83
N GLU A 268 50.54 23.29 -30.11
CA GLU A 268 50.65 23.28 -28.66
C GLU A 268 51.00 24.67 -28.10
N GLY A 269 50.40 25.03 -26.96
CA GLY A 269 50.78 26.18 -26.14
C GLY A 269 50.91 25.76 -24.68
N ARG A 270 52.16 25.76 -24.17
CA ARG A 270 52.58 25.39 -22.82
C ARG A 270 52.37 26.50 -21.78
N GLY A 271 52.30 26.06 -20.52
CA GLY A 271 52.87 26.73 -19.33
C GLY A 271 51.83 27.13 -18.28
N ALA A 272 52.07 27.07 -16.97
CA ALA A 272 53.09 26.45 -16.12
C ALA A 272 52.54 26.51 -14.67
N LYS A 273 53.12 25.68 -13.80
CA LYS A 273 52.80 25.48 -12.39
C LYS A 273 52.86 26.75 -11.53
N GLY A 274 51.97 26.80 -10.54
CA GLY A 274 52.12 27.40 -9.21
C GLY A 274 51.52 26.43 -8.21
#